data_AF-A0ABD3G8G8-F1
#
_entry.id   AF-A0ABD3G8G8-F1
#
_cell.length_a   1.000
_cell.length_b   1.000
_cell.length_c   1.000
_cell.angle_alpha   90.00
_cell.angle_beta   90.00
_cell.angle_gamma   90.00
#
_symmetry.space_group_name_H-M   'P 1'
#
loop_
_entity.id
_entity.type
_entity.pdbx_description
1 polymer ?
#
loop_
_entity_poly.entity_id
_entity_poly.type
_entity_poly.pdbx_seq_one_letter_code
_entity_poly.pdbx_strand_id
1 'polypeptide(L)' 'MKMNPTSVHLLIVVHDWTTPSGKYCIGQATRFLSGRKVDQKLSVSVCSSVMKLPTNPEDPIVVTGLGTDVAPVARIH' A
#
# COMPACT_ATOMS: atom_id res chain seq x y z
N MET A 1 4.15 18.20 -7.12
CA MET A 1 3.32 17.19 -6.42
C MET A 1 2.01 16.96 -7.17
N LYS A 2 1.86 15.82 -7.85
CA LYS A 2 0.59 15.45 -8.49
C LYS A 2 -0.27 14.65 -7.51
N MET A 3 -1.01 15.38 -6.67
CA MET A 3 -1.99 14.82 -5.75
C MET A 3 -3.21 14.32 -6.53
N ASN A 4 -3.68 13.10 -6.23
CA ASN A 4 -4.92 12.59 -6.81
C ASN A 4 -6.03 12.63 -5.74
N PRO A 5 -6.90 13.64 -5.73
CA PRO A 5 -7.93 13.75 -4.70
C PRO A 5 -9.01 12.66 -4.79
N THR A 6 -9.14 12.00 -5.95
CA THR A 6 -10.22 11.04 -6.24
C THR A 6 -9.76 9.58 -6.26
N SER A 7 -8.48 9.28 -5.99
CA SER A 7 -7.95 7.92 -6.08
C SER A 7 -6.98 7.60 -4.95
N VAL A 8 -7.10 6.40 -4.38
CA VAL A 8 -6.13 5.83 -3.44
C VAL A 8 -5.33 4.75 -4.17
N HIS A 9 -4.01 4.80 -4.06
CA HIS A 9 -3.09 3.84 -4.68
C HIS A 9 -2.56 2.89 -3.59
N LEU A 10 -2.52 1.60 -3.88
CA LEU A 10 -2.04 0.56 -2.96
C LEU A 10 -0.82 -0.12 -3.56
N LEU A 11 0.23 -0.31 -2.76
CA LEU A 11 1.39 -1.13 -3.11
C LEU A 11 1.35 -2.37 -2.21
N ILE A 12 1.05 -3.52 -2.80
CA ILE A 12 0.76 -4.75 -2.06
C ILE A 12 1.56 -5.89 -2.68
N VAL A 13 2.26 -6.64 -1.84
CA VAL A 13 2.85 -7.94 -2.21
C VAL A 13 1.86 -9.03 -1.84
N VAL A 14 1.64 -9.98 -2.76
CA VAL A 14 0.82 -11.15 -2.45
C VAL A 14 1.54 -11.97 -1.39
N HIS A 15 0.81 -12.30 -0.33
CA HIS A 15 1.37 -13.02 0.80
C HIS A 15 0.96 -14.49 0.71
N ASP A 16 1.89 -15.37 0.41
CA ASP A 16 1.73 -16.81 0.43
C ASP A 16 2.89 -17.49 1.18
N TRP A 17 2.64 -18.70 1.67
CA TRP A 17 3.64 -19.49 2.38
C TRP A 17 3.25 -20.97 2.36
N THR A 18 4.22 -21.84 2.61
CA THR A 18 3.96 -23.28 2.82
C THR A 18 4.26 -23.62 4.26
N THR A 19 3.34 -24.29 4.95
CA THR A 19 3.56 -24.76 6.32
C THR A 19 4.65 -25.84 6.35
N PRO A 20 5.30 -26.09 7.50
CA PRO A 20 6.24 -27.22 7.62
C PRO A 20 5.63 -28.58 7.27
N SER A 21 4.31 -28.74 7.43
CA SER A 21 3.55 -29.92 7.03
C SER A 21 3.26 -30.01 5.51
N GLY A 22 3.74 -29.06 4.71
CA GLY A 22 3.58 -29.04 3.25
C GLY A 22 2.28 -28.41 2.75
N LYS A 23 1.46 -27.80 3.62
CA LYS A 23 0.21 -27.16 3.21
C LYS A 23 0.50 -25.77 2.66
N TYR A 24 0.07 -25.51 1.43
CA TYR A 24 0.08 -24.17 0.87
C TYR A 24 -0.98 -23.28 1.52
N CYS A 25 -0.57 -22.09 1.91
CA CYS A 25 -1.37 -21.06 2.54
C CYS A 25 -1.19 -19.74 1.79
N ILE A 26 -2.26 -18.94 1.78
CA ILE A 26 -2.25 -17.63 1.13
C ILE A 26 -3.12 -16.67 1.95
N GLY A 27 -2.65 -15.43 2.08
CA GLY A 27 -3.29 -14.36 2.81
C GLY A 27 -4.64 -14.01 2.19
N GLN A 28 -5.67 -13.89 3.04
CA GLN A 28 -7.04 -13.67 2.56
C GLN A 28 -7.20 -12.33 1.84
N ALA A 29 -6.68 -11.25 2.42
CA ALA A 29 -6.80 -9.92 1.84
C ALA A 29 -6.05 -9.81 0.50
N THR A 30 -4.82 -10.30 0.44
CA THR A 30 -3.98 -10.20 -0.76
C THR A 30 -4.45 -11.14 -1.88
N ARG A 31 -4.95 -12.34 -1.54
CA ARG A 31 -5.65 -13.23 -2.48
C ARG A 31 -6.94 -12.61 -3.01
N PHE A 32 -7.72 -12.00 -2.13
CA PHE A 32 -8.97 -11.35 -2.52
C PHE A 32 -8.70 -10.24 -3.54
N LEU A 33 -7.71 -9.39 -3.25
CA LEU A 33 -7.32 -8.26 -4.10
C LEU A 33 -6.70 -8.72 -5.42
N SER A 34 -5.87 -9.77 -5.43
CA SER A 34 -5.22 -10.26 -6.66
C SER A 34 -6.20 -10.80 -7.70
N GLY A 35 -7.37 -11.27 -7.28
CA GLY A 35 -8.42 -11.77 -8.16
C GLY A 35 -9.52 -10.77 -8.53
N ARG A 36 -9.41 -9.48 -8.14
CA ARG A 36 -10.44 -8.48 -8.47
C ARG A 36 -10.34 -8.04 -9.93
N LYS A 37 -11.50 -7.73 -10.52
CA LYS A 37 -11.57 -7.12 -11.85
C LYS A 37 -11.46 -5.59 -11.74
N VAL A 38 -10.98 -4.96 -12.81
CA VAL A 38 -11.09 -3.50 -12.97
C VAL A 38 -12.57 -3.10 -12.82
N ASP A 39 -12.82 -1.93 -12.22
CA ASP A 39 -14.15 -1.36 -11.92
C ASP A 39 -15.00 -2.07 -10.86
N GLN A 40 -14.48 -3.13 -10.24
CA GLN A 40 -15.17 -3.78 -9.13
C GLN A 40 -15.24 -2.87 -7.90
N LYS A 41 -16.45 -2.64 -7.38
CA LYS A 41 -16.67 -1.86 -6.15
C LYS A 41 -16.18 -2.63 -4.92
N LEU A 42 -15.47 -1.93 -4.03
CA LEU A 42 -14.95 -2.44 -2.77
C LEU A 42 -15.47 -1.58 -1.61
N SER A 43 -15.82 -2.21 -0.49
CA SER A 43 -16.07 -1.49 0.75
C SER A 43 -14.73 -1.17 1.40
N VAL A 44 -14.49 0.11 1.66
CA VAL A 44 -13.24 0.61 2.24
C VAL A 44 -13.54 1.70 3.25
N SER A 45 -12.66 1.86 4.24
CA SER A 45 -12.66 2.98 5.16
C SER A 45 -11.25 3.55 5.21
N VAL A 46 -11.14 4.88 5.28
CA VAL A 46 -9.85 5.58 5.36
C VAL A 46 -9.58 5.92 6.82
N CYS A 47 -8.48 5.38 7.36
CA CYS A 47 -7.98 5.75 8.68
C CYS A 47 -6.91 6.84 8.51
N SER A 48 -7.04 7.95 9.25
CA SER A 48 -6.06 9.03 9.22
C SER A 48 -4.73 8.59 9.82
N SER A 49 -3.64 8.95 9.14
CA SER A 49 -2.27 8.68 9.61
C SER A 49 -1.65 9.92 10.27
N VAL A 50 -0.71 9.68 11.18
CA VAL A 50 0.19 10.70 11.71
C VAL A 50 1.34 11.03 10.76
N MET A 51 1.62 10.15 9.78
CA MET A 51 2.66 10.38 8.78
C MET A 51 2.21 11.47 7.80
N LYS A 52 2.87 12.63 7.89
CA LYS A 52 2.62 13.81 7.07
C LYS A 52 3.94 14.35 6.54
N LEU A 53 3.88 15.04 5.41
CA LEU A 53 5.02 15.81 4.91
C LEU A 53 5.26 17.04 5.80
N PRO A 54 6.49 17.56 5.85
CA PRO A 54 6.77 18.86 6.46
C PRO A 54 5.90 19.95 5.85
N THR A 55 5.60 20.98 6.65
CA THR A 55 4.79 22.12 6.23
C THR A 55 5.48 22.93 5.13
N ASN A 56 6.80 23.05 5.19
CA ASN A 56 7.60 23.72 4.18
C ASN A 56 8.16 22.69 3.19
N PRO A 57 7.84 22.79 1.88
CA PRO A 57 8.34 21.87 0.87
C PRO A 57 9.86 21.85 0.70
N GLU A 58 10.55 22.92 1.10
CA GLU A 58 12.02 23.02 1.02
C GLU A 58 12.72 22.31 2.20
N ASP A 59 11.97 21.90 3.22
CA ASP A 59 12.55 21.20 4.36
C ASP A 59 13.03 19.80 3.93
N PRO A 60 14.27 19.41 4.26
CA PRO A 60 14.81 18.12 3.84
C PRO A 60 14.08 16.98 4.54
N ILE A 61 13.77 15.93 3.77
CA ILE A 61 13.16 14.70 4.28
C ILE A 61 14.13 13.55 4.02
N VAL A 62 14.41 12.76 5.06
CA VAL A 62 15.08 11.47 4.90
C VAL A 62 14.02 10.39 4.97
N VAL A 63 13.87 9.66 3.87
CA VAL A 63 12.98 8.50 3.79
C VAL A 63 13.80 7.25 3.63
N THR A 64 13.57 6.27 4.49
CA THR A 64 14.11 4.93 4.36
C THR A 64 12.95 3.93 4.33
N GLY A 65 13.01 2.99 3.39
CA GLY A 65 11.99 1.97 3.22
C GLY A 65 12.48 0.91 2.24
N LEU A 66 12.21 -0.36 2.55
CA LEU A 66 12.57 -1.50 1.71
C LEU A 66 11.29 -2.23 1.29
N GLY A 67 11.24 -2.71 0.05
CA GLY A 67 10.07 -3.42 -0.46
C GLY A 67 8.81 -2.57 -0.42
N THR A 68 7.73 -3.08 0.20
CA THR A 68 6.43 -2.39 0.28
C THR A 68 6.43 -1.15 1.17
N ASP A 69 7.44 -0.99 2.04
CA ASP A 69 7.48 0.12 2.99
C ASP A 69 7.66 1.49 2.29
N VAL A 70 8.04 1.48 1.00
CA VAL A 70 8.11 2.70 0.17
C VAL A 70 6.73 3.20 -0.28
N ALA A 71 5.65 2.45 -0.03
CA ALA A 71 4.29 2.80 -0.48
C ALA A 71 3.87 4.24 -0.11
N PRO A 72 4.09 4.72 1.13
CA PRO A 72 3.65 6.06 1.51
C PRO A 72 4.38 7.19 0.78
N VAL A 73 5.59 6.92 0.26
CA VAL A 73 6.48 7.93 -0.31
C VAL A 73 6.62 7.86 -1.83
N ALA A 74 6.06 6.84 -2.46
CA ALA A 74 6.16 6.58 -3.90
C ALA A 74 5.60 7.70 -4.80
N ARG A 75 5.01 8.76 -4.23
CA ARG A 75 4.41 9.88 -4.95
C ARG A 75 4.88 11.26 -4.47
N ILE A 76 6.01 11.31 -3.74
CA ILE A 76 6.57 12.57 -3.22
C ILE A 76 7.28 13.40 -4.31
N HIS A 77 7.70 12.78 -5.41
CA HIS A 77 8.22 13.44 -6.62
C HIS A 77 7.09 13.72 -7.64
#